data_AF-A1ZP17-F1
#
_entry.id   AF-A1ZP17-F1
#
_cell.length_a   1.000
_cell.length_b   1.000
_cell.length_c   1.000
_cell.angle_alpha   90.00
_cell.angle_beta   90.00
_cell.angle_gamma   90.00
#
_symmetry.space_group_name_H-M   'P 1'
#
loop_
_entity.id
_entity.type
_entity.pdbx_description
1 polymer ?
#
loop_
_entity_poly.entity_id
_entity_poly.type
_entity_poly.pdbx_seq_one_letter_code
_entity_poly.pdbx_strand_id
1 'polypeptide(L)'
;MFSFGFFVMFYAMTNLVPAEVQKFKMSWQTSGDRVLEMHFEKEDKRWKISDGKSTDDNVYLSLKDAHTLLVDIQSEQKFPLDLKKFLKKEPNKNWKNLNYFYVMDDEAGKTQLKVHRGKKLIRITKANEGSEDFDKNFIRIRVTWK
;
A
#
# COMPACT_ATOMS: atom_id res chain seq x y z
N MET A 1 15.79 -7.10 -5.87
CA MET A 1 15.59 -7.11 -4.41
C MET A 1 14.27 -6.40 -4.12
N PHE A 2 13.22 -7.14 -3.70
CA PHE A 2 11.94 -6.53 -3.35
C PHE A 2 12.07 -5.80 -2.00
N SER A 3 11.74 -4.50 -1.95
CA SER A 3 11.76 -3.74 -0.70
C SER A 3 10.54 -4.08 0.14
N PHE A 4 10.73 -4.43 1.42
CA PHE A 4 9.62 -4.70 2.35
C PHE A 4 8.65 -3.52 2.48
N GLY A 5 9.12 -2.28 2.29
CA GLY A 5 8.29 -1.07 2.28
C GLY A 5 7.17 -1.11 1.23
N PHE A 6 7.39 -1.82 0.12
CA PHE A 6 6.39 -2.02 -0.93
C PHE A 6 5.19 -2.85 -0.44
N PHE A 7 5.44 -3.99 0.21
CA PHE A 7 4.39 -4.85 0.77
C PHE A 7 3.62 -4.16 1.90
N VAL A 8 4.32 -3.35 2.70
CA VAL A 8 3.70 -2.54 3.76
C VAL A 8 2.76 -1.49 3.17
N MET A 9 3.17 -0.79 2.12
CA MET A 9 2.29 0.16 1.43
C MET A 9 1.08 -0.54 0.81
N PHE A 10 1.26 -1.71 0.20
CA PHE A 10 0.12 -2.47 -0.33
C PHE A 10 -0.85 -2.96 0.72
N TYR A 11 -0.32 -3.48 1.82
CA TYR A 11 -1.13 -3.86 2.95
C TYR A 11 -1.95 -2.67 3.44
N ALA A 12 -1.35 -1.48 3.56
CA ALA A 12 -2.10 -0.29 3.89
C ALA A 12 -3.20 0.00 2.85
N MET A 13 -2.90 -0.08 1.55
CA MET A 13 -3.88 0.27 0.49
C MET A 13 -5.08 -0.66 0.48
N THR A 14 -4.83 -1.96 0.56
CA THR A 14 -5.87 -3.00 0.62
C THR A 14 -6.78 -2.88 1.85
N ASN A 15 -6.29 -2.27 2.93
CA ASN A 15 -7.09 -1.98 4.13
C ASN A 15 -7.80 -0.62 4.07
N LEU A 16 -7.38 0.30 3.18
CA LEU A 16 -8.03 1.60 3.02
C LEU A 16 -9.19 1.58 2.02
N VAL A 17 -9.19 0.63 1.06
CA VAL A 17 -10.31 0.43 0.14
C VAL A 17 -11.54 -0.16 0.87
N PRO A 18 -12.76 0.20 0.46
CA PRO A 18 -13.97 -0.40 1.03
C PRO A 18 -13.99 -1.93 0.91
N ALA A 19 -14.62 -2.61 1.89
CA ALA A 19 -14.61 -4.07 1.99
C ALA A 19 -15.27 -4.75 0.78
N GLU A 20 -16.28 -4.10 0.19
CA GLU A 20 -17.03 -4.54 -0.98
C GLU A 20 -16.23 -4.49 -2.29
N VAL A 21 -15.14 -3.72 -2.35
CA VAL A 21 -14.31 -3.59 -3.56
C VAL A 21 -13.61 -4.92 -3.86
N GLN A 22 -13.92 -5.49 -5.02
CA GLN A 22 -13.29 -6.72 -5.51
C GLN A 22 -12.06 -6.45 -6.37
N LYS A 23 -12.01 -5.31 -7.05
CA LYS A 23 -10.90 -4.91 -7.91
C LYS A 23 -10.54 -3.45 -7.70
N PHE A 24 -9.25 -3.15 -7.58
CA PHE A 24 -8.78 -1.78 -7.57
C PHE A 24 -7.44 -1.66 -8.28
N LYS A 25 -7.07 -0.41 -8.57
CA LYS A 25 -5.83 -0.05 -9.22
C LYS A 25 -5.03 0.88 -8.33
N MET A 26 -3.73 0.63 -8.23
CA MET A 26 -2.79 1.53 -7.57
C MET A 26 -1.83 2.11 -8.61
N SER A 27 -1.72 3.43 -8.64
CA SER A 27 -0.70 4.13 -9.43
C SER A 27 0.25 4.84 -8.47
N TRP A 28 1.53 4.53 -8.55
CA TRP A 28 2.60 5.17 -7.79
C TRP A 28 3.43 6.03 -8.74
N GLN A 29 3.44 7.34 -8.50
CA GLN A 29 4.26 8.30 -9.22
C GLN A 29 5.41 8.78 -8.32
N THR A 30 6.63 8.78 -8.86
CA THR A 30 7.81 9.44 -8.29
C THR A 30 8.15 10.71 -9.08
N SER A 31 9.09 11.52 -8.60
CA SER A 31 9.48 12.81 -9.21
C SER A 31 10.05 12.74 -10.63
N GLY A 32 10.32 11.54 -11.17
CA GLY A 32 10.90 11.33 -12.49
C GLY A 32 9.92 10.81 -13.56
N ASP A 33 8.63 11.18 -13.49
CA ASP A 33 7.55 10.80 -14.42
C ASP A 33 7.22 9.30 -14.55
N ARG A 34 7.99 8.41 -13.94
CA ARG A 34 7.68 6.98 -13.93
C ARG A 34 6.49 6.71 -13.04
N VAL A 35 5.41 6.23 -13.66
CA VAL A 35 4.22 5.72 -12.96
C VAL A 35 4.30 4.20 -12.95
N LEU A 36 4.45 3.61 -11.77
CA LEU A 36 4.22 2.19 -11.57
C LEU A 36 2.72 1.97 -11.39
N GLU A 37 2.12 1.17 -12.25
CA GLU A 37 0.70 0.82 -12.18
C GLU A 37 0.54 -0.66 -11.84
N MET A 38 -0.33 -0.95 -10.87
CA MET A 38 -0.56 -2.31 -10.39
C MET A 38 -2.05 -2.54 -10.18
N HIS A 39 -2.46 -3.76 -10.48
CA HIS A 39 -3.83 -4.20 -10.42
C HIS A 39 -4.01 -5.19 -9.28
N PHE A 40 -5.12 -5.02 -8.57
CA PHE A 40 -5.44 -5.81 -7.39
C PHE A 40 -6.81 -6.43 -7.58
N GLU A 41 -6.89 -7.72 -7.30
CA GLU A 41 -8.13 -8.50 -7.35
C GLU A 41 -8.28 -9.34 -6.08
N LYS A 42 -9.49 -9.39 -5.53
CA LYS A 42 -9.82 -10.32 -4.43
C LYS A 42 -10.14 -11.69 -4.99
N GLU A 43 -9.39 -12.69 -4.53
CA GLU A 43 -9.61 -14.12 -4.82
C GLU A 43 -9.57 -14.88 -3.49
N ASP A 44 -10.64 -15.58 -3.13
CA ASP A 44 -10.76 -16.32 -1.86
C ASP A 44 -10.39 -15.51 -0.60
N LYS A 45 -10.84 -14.25 -0.52
CA LYS A 45 -10.51 -13.29 0.56
C LYS A 45 -9.03 -12.90 0.63
N ARG A 46 -8.22 -13.27 -0.36
CA ARG A 46 -6.82 -12.86 -0.52
C ARG A 46 -6.73 -11.80 -1.61
N TRP A 47 -5.75 -10.92 -1.50
CA TRP A 47 -5.47 -9.97 -2.55
C TRP A 47 -4.40 -10.54 -3.49
N LYS A 48 -4.75 -10.66 -4.75
CA LYS A 48 -3.85 -10.98 -5.85
C LYS A 48 -3.35 -9.67 -6.46
N ILE A 49 -2.04 -9.55 -6.63
CA ILE A 49 -1.38 -8.43 -7.30
C ILE A 49 -0.91 -8.91 -8.67
N SER A 50 -1.25 -8.16 -9.71
CA SER A 50 -0.69 -8.34 -11.06
C SER A 50 -0.12 -7.01 -11.58
N ASP A 51 0.99 -7.10 -12.31
CA ASP A 51 1.64 -5.96 -12.98
C ASP A 51 0.97 -5.58 -14.31
N GLY A 52 -0.13 -6.25 -14.65
CA GLY A 52 -0.90 -6.05 -15.87
C GLY A 52 -0.23 -6.56 -17.16
N LYS A 53 0.96 -7.17 -17.08
CA LYS A 53 1.71 -7.64 -18.25
C LYS A 53 1.89 -9.16 -18.30
N SER A 54 1.87 -9.86 -17.17
CA SER A 54 1.96 -11.32 -17.11
C SER A 54 1.13 -11.89 -15.95
N THR A 55 0.51 -13.06 -16.15
CA THR A 55 -0.15 -13.84 -15.09
C THR A 55 0.82 -14.66 -14.26
N ASP A 56 2.08 -14.76 -14.65
CA ASP A 56 3.02 -15.71 -14.05
C ASP A 56 3.81 -15.10 -12.87
N ASP A 57 3.75 -13.77 -12.71
CA ASP A 57 4.42 -13.01 -11.64
C ASP A 57 3.44 -12.55 -10.54
N ASN A 58 2.43 -13.38 -10.23
CA ASN A 58 1.43 -13.01 -9.24
C ASN A 58 2.00 -13.04 -7.82
N VAL A 59 1.69 -11.98 -7.06
CA VAL A 59 1.90 -11.97 -5.61
C VAL A 59 0.55 -12.09 -4.91
N TYR A 60 0.44 -13.08 -4.02
CA TYR A 60 -0.71 -13.26 -3.16
C TYR A 60 -0.41 -12.72 -1.75
N LEU A 61 -1.27 -11.82 -1.30
CA LEU A 61 -1.22 -11.23 0.03
C LEU A 61 -2.39 -11.72 0.87
N SER A 62 -2.08 -12.25 2.05
CA SER A 62 -3.08 -12.69 3.02
C SER A 62 -2.66 -12.37 4.46
N LEU A 63 -3.62 -12.18 5.35
CA LEU A 63 -3.35 -12.00 6.77
C LEU A 63 -3.33 -13.35 7.47
N LYS A 64 -2.24 -13.65 8.18
CA LYS A 64 -2.21 -14.76 9.15
C LYS A 64 -2.94 -14.36 10.43
N ASP A 65 -2.73 -13.13 10.87
CA ASP A 65 -3.34 -12.51 12.04
C ASP A 65 -3.41 -10.97 11.85
N ALA A 66 -3.76 -10.22 12.90
CA ALA A 66 -3.91 -8.77 12.83
C ALA A 66 -2.61 -7.99 12.50
N HIS A 67 -1.45 -8.64 12.60
CA HIS A 67 -0.13 -8.02 12.54
C HIS A 67 0.83 -8.72 11.57
N THR A 68 0.51 -9.91 11.09
CA THR A 68 1.38 -10.69 10.21
C THR A 68 0.80 -10.77 8.80
N LEU A 69 1.50 -10.17 7.84
CA LEU A 69 1.23 -10.33 6.41
C LEU A 69 1.97 -11.55 5.88
N LEU A 70 1.27 -12.46 5.20
CA LEU A 70 1.87 -13.53 4.42
C LEU A 70 2.00 -13.06 2.97
N VAL A 71 3.24 -13.08 2.47
CA VAL A 71 3.56 -12.82 1.08
C VAL A 71 3.86 -14.16 0.43
N ASP A 72 3.10 -14.49 -0.60
CA ASP A 72 3.25 -15.70 -1.41
C ASP A 72 3.52 -15.27 -2.85
N ILE A 73 4.78 -15.40 -3.25
CA ILE A 73 5.24 -15.15 -4.62
C ILE A 73 5.23 -16.51 -5.29
N GLN A 74 4.28 -16.70 -6.21
CA GLN A 74 3.89 -18.01 -6.71
C GLN A 74 5.13 -18.86 -7.07
N SER A 75 5.23 -20.05 -6.45
CA SER A 75 6.25 -21.11 -6.70
C SER A 75 7.63 -20.95 -6.06
N GLU A 76 8.04 -19.76 -5.60
CA GLU A 76 9.44 -19.55 -5.17
C GLU A 76 9.59 -19.29 -3.68
N GLN A 77 8.65 -18.56 -3.05
CA GLN A 77 8.85 -18.16 -1.66
C GLN A 77 7.55 -17.77 -0.95
N LYS A 78 7.36 -18.33 0.24
CA LYS A 78 6.37 -17.87 1.21
C LYS A 78 7.08 -17.38 2.46
N PHE A 79 6.87 -16.11 2.82
CA PHE A 79 7.46 -15.55 4.03
C PHE A 79 6.49 -14.65 4.80
N PRO A 80 6.56 -14.68 6.15
CA PRO A 80 5.81 -13.77 6.99
C PRO A 80 6.53 -12.43 7.13
N LEU A 81 5.75 -11.34 7.12
CA LEU A 81 6.20 -9.99 7.42
C LEU A 81 5.45 -9.46 8.64
N ASP A 82 6.19 -9.18 9.72
CA ASP A 82 5.63 -8.56 10.93
C ASP A 82 5.43 -7.06 10.69
N LEU A 83 4.16 -6.67 10.55
CA LEU A 83 3.76 -5.31 10.26
C LEU A 83 3.97 -4.36 11.44
N LYS A 84 4.10 -4.84 12.69
CA LYS A 84 4.30 -3.94 13.85
C LYS A 84 5.62 -3.18 13.74
N LYS A 85 6.63 -3.77 13.10
CA LYS A 85 7.93 -3.16 12.87
C LYS A 85 7.83 -1.96 11.93
N PHE A 86 6.95 -2.06 10.93
CA PHE A 86 6.84 -1.09 9.84
C PHE A 86 5.66 -0.14 9.98
N LEU A 87 4.58 -0.53 10.66
CA LEU A 87 3.33 0.23 10.78
C LEU A 87 3.05 0.53 12.25
N LYS A 88 3.45 1.72 12.70
CA LYS A 88 3.01 2.24 13.99
C LYS A 88 1.64 2.88 13.83
N LYS A 89 0.60 2.07 14.01
CA LYS A 89 -0.79 2.51 14.08
C LYS A 89 -1.00 3.21 15.42
N GLU A 90 -1.24 4.52 15.42
CA GLU A 90 -1.91 5.12 16.58
C GLU A 90 -3.32 4.53 16.65
N PRO A 91 -3.81 4.16 17.85
CA PRO A 91 -4.90 3.22 18.00
C PRO A 91 -6.23 3.82 17.51
N ASN A 92 -6.53 3.64 16.23
CA ASN A 92 -7.86 3.80 15.67
C ASN A 92 -8.26 2.50 14.98
N LYS A 93 -9.13 1.71 15.62
CA LYS A 93 -9.51 0.35 15.20
C LYS A 93 -10.01 0.25 13.75
N ASN A 94 -10.39 1.36 13.11
CA ASN A 94 -10.96 1.40 11.77
C ASN A 94 -10.05 2.07 10.73
N TRP A 95 -9.38 1.26 9.89
CA TRP A 95 -8.64 1.75 8.71
C TRP A 95 -9.50 2.65 7.80
N LYS A 96 -10.81 2.40 7.76
CA LYS A 96 -11.81 3.20 7.04
C LYS A 96 -11.77 4.70 7.40
N ASN A 97 -11.44 5.05 8.64
CA ASN A 97 -11.44 6.44 9.13
C ASN A 97 -10.02 6.99 9.34
N LEU A 98 -9.00 6.27 8.85
CA LEU A 98 -7.62 6.66 9.02
C LEU A 98 -7.28 7.87 8.13
N ASN A 99 -6.81 8.95 8.75
CA ASN A 99 -6.41 10.19 8.07
C ASN A 99 -4.89 10.29 7.86
N TYR A 100 -4.10 9.53 8.64
CA TYR A 100 -2.67 9.36 8.43
C TYR A 100 -2.19 8.06 9.07
N PHE A 101 -1.03 7.58 8.64
CA PHE A 101 -0.28 6.53 9.33
C PHE A 101 1.21 6.75 9.17
N TYR A 102 2.01 6.06 9.98
CA TYR A 102 3.46 6.09 9.88
C TYR A 102 3.98 4.79 9.29
N VAL A 103 4.92 4.92 8.36
CA VAL A 103 5.76 3.83 7.88
C VAL A 103 7.15 4.02 8.48
N MET A 104 7.65 3.01 9.17
CA MET A 104 9.02 2.95 9.67
C MET A 104 9.88 2.30 8.58
N ASP A 105 10.95 2.99 8.23
CA ASP A 105 12.03 2.47 7.41
C ASP A 105 13.29 2.45 8.29
N ASP A 106 14.01 1.32 8.31
CA ASP A 106 15.18 1.13 9.17
C ASP A 106 16.32 2.10 8.79
N GLU A 107 16.38 2.55 7.53
CA GLU A 107 17.40 3.48 7.04
C GLU A 107 16.91 4.95 7.04
N ALA A 108 15.64 5.17 6.70
CA ALA A 108 15.08 6.51 6.49
C ALA A 108 14.23 7.05 7.67
N GLY A 109 14.06 6.27 8.73
CA GLY A 109 13.31 6.65 9.93
C GLY A 109 11.78 6.63 9.74
N LYS A 110 11.08 7.44 10.53
CA LYS A 110 9.61 7.47 10.59
C LYS A 110 9.03 8.41 9.52
N THR A 111 8.36 7.86 8.51
CA THR A 111 7.66 8.65 7.47
C THR A 111 6.15 8.71 7.75
N GLN A 112 5.58 9.91 7.84
CA GLN A 112 4.12 10.09 7.92
C GLN A 112 3.50 10.15 6.53
N LEU A 113 2.46 9.34 6.32
CA LEU A 113 1.65 9.30 5.13
C LEU A 113 0.24 9.80 5.45
N LYS A 114 -0.18 10.91 4.86
CA LYS A 114 -1.54 11.46 4.97
C LYS A 114 -2.47 10.80 3.96
N VAL A 115 -3.70 10.49 4.37
CA VAL A 115 -4.72 9.82 3.58
C VAL A 115 -5.84 10.81 3.25
N HIS A 116 -6.11 10.99 1.97
CA HIS A 116 -7.18 11.84 1.46
C HIS A 116 -8.19 10.99 0.71
N ARG A 117 -9.46 11.05 1.12
CA ARG A 117 -10.53 10.20 0.58
C ARG A 117 -11.47 10.99 -0.32
N GLY A 118 -11.74 10.46 -1.51
CA GLY A 118 -12.82 10.86 -2.40
C GLY A 118 -13.77 9.68 -2.66
N LYS A 119 -14.81 9.90 -3.47
CA LYS A 119 -15.89 8.92 -3.69
C LYS A 119 -15.44 7.54 -4.20
N LYS A 120 -14.45 7.49 -5.09
CA LYS A 120 -13.87 6.26 -5.67
C LYS A 120 -12.35 6.34 -5.77
N LEU A 121 -11.75 7.10 -4.85
CA LEU A 121 -10.38 7.55 -4.95
C LEU A 121 -9.79 7.72 -3.56
N ILE A 122 -8.61 7.16 -3.32
CA ILE A 122 -7.78 7.49 -2.16
C ILE A 122 -6.46 8.04 -2.68
N ARG A 123 -6.03 9.18 -2.14
CA ARG A 123 -4.72 9.76 -2.40
C ARG A 123 -3.89 9.71 -1.14
N ILE A 124 -2.63 9.31 -1.26
CA ILE A 124 -1.69 9.31 -0.16
C ILE A 124 -0.49 10.17 -0.50
N THR A 125 -0.08 10.97 0.47
CA THR A 125 0.94 11.98 0.33
C THR A 125 1.87 11.93 1.53
N LYS A 126 3.18 11.97 1.32
CA LYS A 126 4.16 12.16 2.41
C LYS A 126 3.91 13.52 3.07
N ALA A 127 3.89 13.56 4.40
CA ALA A 127 3.90 14.84 5.11
C ALA A 127 5.33 15.40 5.04
N ASN A 128 5.58 16.38 4.19
CA ASN A 128 6.76 17.24 4.36
C ASN A 128 6.34 18.49 5.13
N GLU A 129 7.21 18.90 6.05
CA GLU A 129 7.11 20.07 6.91
C GLU A 129 7.09 21.34 6.03
N GLY A 130 5.98 22.08 6.05
CA GLY A 130 6.02 23.54 5.92
C GLY A 130 6.30 24.20 4.57
N SER A 131 6.00 23.64 3.39
CA SER A 131 6.04 24.45 2.17
C SER A 131 4.90 24.19 1.18
N GLU A 132 4.39 25.28 0.62
CA GLU A 132 3.38 25.35 -0.44
C GLU A 132 3.92 24.90 -1.81
N ASP A 133 5.19 24.51 -1.90
CA ASP A 133 5.83 24.01 -3.13
C ASP A 133 5.67 22.49 -3.25
N PHE A 134 4.66 22.09 -4.01
CA PHE A 134 4.11 20.74 -4.05
C PHE A 134 4.95 19.65 -4.75
N ASP A 135 6.09 19.93 -5.40
CA ASP A 135 6.42 19.13 -6.60
C ASP A 135 7.81 18.52 -6.82
N LYS A 136 8.78 18.51 -5.89
CA LYS A 136 10.14 18.01 -6.27
C LYS A 136 10.56 16.62 -5.78
N ASN A 137 9.98 16.09 -4.70
CA ASN A 137 10.33 14.75 -4.17
C ASN A 137 9.11 13.92 -3.75
N PHE A 138 8.00 14.10 -4.46
CA PHE A 138 6.68 13.70 -4.01
C PHE A 138 6.36 12.23 -4.34
N ILE A 139 5.90 11.46 -3.33
CA ILE A 139 5.27 10.16 -3.56
C ILE A 139 3.76 10.39 -3.62
N ARG A 140 3.18 10.25 -4.82
CA ARG A 140 1.72 10.23 -5.01
C ARG A 140 1.27 8.80 -5.23
N ILE A 141 0.55 8.26 -4.25
CA ILE A 141 -0.15 6.98 -4.43
C ILE A 141 -1.61 7.29 -4.68
N ARG A 142 -2.12 6.81 -5.81
CA ARG A 142 -3.52 6.92 -6.21
C ARG A 142 -4.13 5.54 -6.21
N VAL A 143 -5.18 5.35 -5.41
CA VAL A 143 -5.98 4.13 -5.40
C VAL A 143 -7.35 4.43 -5.98
N THR A 144 -7.76 3.72 -7.03
CA THR A 144 -9.06 3.90 -7.70
C THR A 144 -9.79 2.59 -7.89
N TRP A 145 -11.11 2.61 -7.80
CA TRP A 145 -11.99 1.46 -8.07
C TRP A 145 -13.23 1.89 -8.88
N LYS A 146 -13.91 0.93 -9.51
CA LYS A 146 -15.17 1.15 -10.23
C LYS A 146 -16.36 0.76 -9.38
#